data_AF-A0A929IPX1-F1
#
_entry.id   AF-A0A929IPX1-F1
#
_cell.length_a   1.000
_cell.length_b   1.000
_cell.length_c   1.000
_cell.angle_alpha   90.00
_cell.angle_beta   90.00
_cell.angle_gamma   90.00
#
_symmetry.space_group_name_H-M   'P 1'
#
loop_
_entity.id
_entity.type
_entity.pdbx_description
1 polymer ?
#
loop_
_entity_poly.entity_id
_entity_poly.type
_entity_poly.pdbx_seq_one_letter_code
_entity_poly.pdbx_strand_id
1 'polypeptide(L)'
;MRSVTVLALAAAMFSTACGQPHRPIPAGTYLPPAGEERIVVTPSRIWFHVNVDRENPNIIGSREYPYEVEPDGTIHFVVSSNSTFGLRLRMEHDWAWRGTEIVKTHVESGEETRFVFRD
;
A
#
# COMPACT_ATOMS: atom_id res chain seq x y z
N MET A 1 5.90 4.71 66.07
CA MET A 1 5.86 5.64 64.92
C MET A 1 5.21 4.93 63.74
N ARG A 2 4.12 5.49 63.21
CA ARG A 2 3.37 5.01 62.04
C ARG A 2 4.04 5.53 60.75
N SER A 3 3.94 4.78 59.66
CA SER A 3 3.81 5.23 58.24
C SER A 3 4.10 4.04 57.31
N VAL A 4 3.10 3.27 56.87
CA VAL A 4 2.13 3.49 55.77
C VAL A 4 2.72 3.16 54.39
N THR A 5 2.20 2.07 53.84
CA THR A 5 2.34 1.51 52.48
C THR A 5 1.90 2.50 51.39
N VAL A 6 2.71 2.68 50.34
CA VAL A 6 2.21 3.07 49.00
C VAL A 6 3.11 2.42 47.93
N LEU A 7 2.67 1.31 47.35
CA LEU A 7 3.22 0.77 46.10
C LEU A 7 2.04 0.65 45.13
N ALA A 8 1.76 1.74 44.42
CA ALA A 8 0.73 1.81 43.41
C ALA A 8 1.22 2.71 42.26
N LEU A 9 0.81 2.36 41.04
CA LEU A 9 1.02 3.03 39.76
C LEU A 9 2.36 2.79 39.05
N ALA A 10 2.39 1.72 38.26
CA ALA A 10 3.05 1.72 36.96
C ALA A 10 2.21 0.92 35.94
N ALA A 11 0.93 1.27 35.82
CA ALA A 11 0.00 0.71 34.83
C ALA A 11 -0.50 1.84 33.93
N ALA A 12 0.38 2.37 33.07
CA ALA A 12 0.01 3.34 32.03
C ALA A 12 1.16 3.55 31.03
N MET A 13 1.69 2.48 30.42
CA MET A 13 2.42 2.67 29.16
C MET A 13 1.46 2.46 28.01
N PHE A 14 0.88 3.57 27.57
CA PHE A 14 0.73 3.95 26.17
C PHE A 14 0.73 2.79 25.17
N SER A 15 -0.46 2.27 24.88
CA SER A 15 -0.71 1.63 23.58
C SER A 15 -2.13 1.96 23.14
N THR A 16 -2.51 3.23 23.28
CA THR A 16 -3.45 3.86 22.36
C THR A 16 -2.77 3.91 20.99
N ALA A 17 -2.68 2.75 20.32
CA ALA A 17 -2.78 2.70 18.87
C ALA A 17 -4.24 3.04 18.56
N CYS A 18 -4.63 4.29 18.84
CA CYS A 18 -5.84 4.87 18.31
C CYS A 18 -5.70 4.71 16.81
N GLY A 19 -6.54 3.82 16.26
CA GLY A 19 -6.58 3.51 14.83
C GLY A 19 -6.48 4.83 14.08
N GLN A 20 -5.36 5.02 13.39
CA GLN A 20 -5.25 6.14 12.49
C GLN A 20 -6.45 5.99 11.55
N PRO A 21 -7.36 6.98 11.52
CA PRO A 21 -8.51 6.90 10.64
C PRO A 21 -7.99 6.64 9.25
N HIS A 22 -8.45 5.55 8.65
CA HIS A 22 -8.13 5.13 7.29
C HIS A 22 -8.23 6.31 6.37
N ARG A 23 -7.06 6.87 6.03
CA ARG A 23 -7.01 7.99 5.10
C ARG A 23 -6.98 7.39 3.70
N PRO A 24 -7.89 7.82 2.81
CA PRO A 24 -7.78 7.48 1.41
C PRO A 24 -6.38 7.87 0.91
N ILE A 25 -5.87 7.14 -0.06
CA ILE A 25 -4.59 7.49 -0.71
C ILE A 25 -4.76 8.89 -1.32
N PRO A 26 -3.92 9.88 -0.96
CA PRO A 26 -3.99 11.20 -1.56
C PRO A 26 -3.92 11.11 -3.09
N ALA A 27 -4.79 11.85 -3.77
CA ALA A 27 -4.76 11.91 -5.22
C ALA A 27 -3.45 12.58 -5.69
N GLY A 28 -2.88 12.06 -6.78
CA GLY A 28 -1.62 12.54 -7.35
C GLY A 28 -0.77 11.41 -7.92
N THR A 29 0.47 11.72 -8.27
CA THR A 29 1.41 10.77 -8.88
C THR A 29 2.37 10.21 -7.84
N TYR A 30 2.56 8.90 -7.87
CA TYR A 30 3.51 8.16 -7.05
C TYR A 30 4.55 7.51 -7.95
N LEU A 31 5.83 7.76 -7.66
CA LEU A 31 6.97 7.27 -8.44
C LEU A 31 7.90 6.43 -7.56
N PRO A 32 8.49 5.35 -8.09
CA PRO A 32 9.57 4.66 -7.40
C PRO A 32 10.89 5.45 -7.47
N PRO A 33 11.90 5.08 -6.67
CA PRO A 33 13.22 5.73 -6.71
C PRO A 33 13.94 5.60 -8.07
N ALA A 34 13.67 4.53 -8.81
CA ALA A 34 14.26 4.25 -10.11
C ALA A 34 13.24 3.56 -11.01
N GLY A 35 13.39 3.77 -12.32
CA GLY A 35 12.57 3.12 -13.35
C GLY A 35 11.51 4.02 -13.96
N GLU A 36 10.80 3.46 -14.92
CA GLU A 36 9.73 4.14 -15.67
C GLU A 36 8.34 3.89 -15.06
N GLU A 37 8.26 3.06 -14.01
CA GLU A 37 6.98 2.75 -13.36
C GLU A 37 6.38 3.99 -12.68
N ARG A 38 5.06 4.07 -12.65
CA ARG A 38 4.32 5.12 -11.95
C ARG A 38 2.91 4.67 -11.61
N ILE A 39 2.37 5.24 -10.54
CA ILE A 39 0.99 5.03 -10.10
C ILE A 39 0.34 6.39 -10.00
N VAL A 40 -0.83 6.56 -10.61
CA VAL A 40 -1.62 7.79 -10.50
C VAL A 40 -2.90 7.47 -9.75
N VAL A 41 -3.15 8.20 -8.67
CA VAL A 41 -4.32 8.00 -7.82
C VAL A 41 -5.29 9.17 -8.01
N THR A 42 -6.56 8.84 -8.16
CA THR A 42 -7.69 9.76 -8.10
C THR A 42 -8.60 9.35 -6.95
N PRO A 43 -9.63 10.15 -6.60
CA PRO A 43 -10.54 9.81 -5.50
C PRO A 43 -11.25 8.45 -5.61
N SER A 44 -11.40 7.90 -6.82
CA SER A 44 -12.15 6.65 -7.05
C SER A 44 -11.43 5.62 -7.90
N ARG A 45 -10.27 5.96 -8.46
CA ARG A 45 -9.51 5.09 -9.37
C ARG A 45 -8.01 5.20 -9.16
N ILE A 46 -7.35 4.09 -9.44
CA ILE A 46 -5.89 3.96 -9.48
C ILE A 46 -5.49 3.56 -10.90
N TRP A 47 -4.58 4.31 -11.49
CA TRP A 47 -3.99 4.00 -12.79
C TRP A 47 -2.57 3.49 -12.56
N PHE A 48 -2.33 2.26 -12.99
CA PHE A 48 -1.03 1.62 -12.91
C PHE A 48 -0.33 1.77 -14.26
N HIS A 49 0.95 2.13 -14.22
CA HIS A 49 1.91 1.97 -15.30
C HIS A 49 3.13 1.30 -14.71
N VAL A 50 3.09 -0.03 -14.65
CA VAL A 50 4.06 -0.83 -13.92
C VAL A 50 4.44 -2.05 -14.74
N ASN A 51 5.62 -2.59 -14.48
CA ASN A 51 5.99 -3.90 -14.93
C ASN A 51 5.22 -4.93 -14.08
N VAL A 52 4.58 -5.92 -14.73
CA VAL A 52 3.92 -7.06 -14.06
C VAL A 52 4.49 -8.38 -14.56
N ASP A 53 5.68 -8.36 -15.16
CA ASP A 53 6.35 -9.51 -15.74
C ASP A 53 7.83 -9.44 -15.37
N ARG A 54 8.18 -10.18 -14.33
CA ARG A 54 9.54 -10.23 -13.80
C ARG A 54 10.54 -10.78 -14.82
N GLU A 55 10.11 -11.69 -15.69
CA GLU A 55 10.99 -12.28 -16.72
C GLU A 55 11.32 -11.26 -17.81
N ASN A 56 10.43 -10.27 -18.02
CA ASN A 56 10.57 -9.24 -19.03
C ASN A 56 10.43 -7.83 -18.42
N PRO A 57 11.46 -7.31 -17.72
CA PRO A 57 11.40 -6.02 -17.04
C PRO A 57 11.09 -4.83 -17.97
N ASN A 58 11.34 -5.00 -19.27
CA ASN A 58 11.08 -3.97 -20.29
C ASN A 58 9.60 -3.87 -20.73
N ILE A 59 8.73 -4.78 -20.27
CA ILE A 59 7.31 -4.77 -20.63
C ILE A 59 6.51 -4.08 -19.54
N ILE A 60 6.24 -2.79 -19.74
CA ILE A 60 5.37 -2.00 -18.86
C ILE A 60 3.95 -2.02 -19.42
N GLY A 61 3.00 -2.45 -18.59
CA GLY A 61 1.58 -2.39 -18.91
C GLY A 61 0.91 -1.20 -18.23
N SER A 62 -0.16 -0.69 -18.83
CA SER A 62 -0.92 0.44 -18.29
C SER A 62 -2.40 0.13 -18.20
N ARG A 63 -3.00 0.29 -17.02
CA ARG A 63 -4.45 0.12 -16.86
C ARG A 63 -4.99 0.82 -15.61
N GLU A 64 -6.23 1.28 -15.71
CA GLU A 64 -6.97 1.91 -14.63
C GLU A 64 -7.98 0.94 -14.01
N TYR A 65 -8.12 0.99 -12.68
CA TYR A 65 -9.10 0.21 -11.93
C TYR A 65 -9.77 1.05 -10.84
N PRO A 66 -11.04 0.78 -10.51
CA PRO A 66 -11.59 1.23 -9.23
C PRO A 66 -10.84 0.52 -8.09
N TYR A 67 -10.67 1.22 -6.96
CA TYR A 67 -9.97 0.67 -5.81
C TYR A 67 -10.62 1.05 -4.48
N GLU A 68 -10.28 0.28 -3.45
CA GLU A 68 -10.60 0.50 -2.06
C GLU A 68 -9.35 0.22 -1.21
N VAL A 69 -9.24 0.86 -0.04
CA VAL A 69 -8.16 0.60 0.93
C VAL A 69 -8.79 0.00 2.18
N GLU A 70 -8.38 -1.21 2.51
CA GLU A 70 -8.88 -1.95 3.67
C GLU A 70 -8.30 -1.42 5.00
N PRO A 71 -8.93 -1.80 6.14
CA PRO A 71 -8.49 -1.47 7.50
C PRO A 71 -7.02 -1.77 7.85
N ASP A 72 -6.34 -2.64 7.11
CA ASP A 72 -4.93 -2.99 7.31
C ASP A 72 -3.97 -2.25 6.34
N GLY A 73 -4.53 -1.43 5.45
CA GLY A 73 -3.80 -0.73 4.39
C GLY A 73 -3.74 -1.50 3.07
N THR A 74 -4.30 -2.71 2.98
CA THR A 74 -4.34 -3.47 1.73
C THR A 74 -5.15 -2.73 0.68
N ILE A 75 -4.61 -2.61 -0.53
CA ILE A 75 -5.26 -1.95 -1.66
C ILE A 75 -5.95 -3.03 -2.50
N HIS A 76 -7.29 -3.01 -2.52
CA HIS A 76 -8.08 -3.89 -3.37
C HIS A 76 -8.54 -3.14 -4.61
N PHE A 77 -8.48 -3.79 -5.76
CA PHE A 77 -8.97 -3.25 -7.02
C PHE A 77 -9.67 -4.33 -7.85
N VAL A 78 -10.74 -3.94 -8.54
CA VAL A 78 -11.58 -4.89 -9.29
C VAL A 78 -11.01 -5.10 -10.68
N VAL A 79 -10.50 -6.30 -10.93
CA VAL A 79 -9.96 -6.71 -12.23
C VAL A 79 -10.94 -7.61 -12.97
N SER A 80 -11.05 -7.40 -14.29
CA SER A 80 -11.78 -8.32 -15.16
C SER A 80 -11.00 -9.62 -15.35
N SER A 81 -11.69 -10.77 -15.36
CA SER A 81 -11.07 -12.09 -15.57
C SER A 81 -10.49 -12.29 -16.98
N ASN A 82 -10.82 -11.43 -17.94
CA ASN A 82 -10.24 -11.45 -19.29
C ASN A 82 -9.02 -10.50 -19.44
N SER A 83 -8.59 -9.85 -18.37
CA SER A 83 -7.48 -8.91 -18.37
C SER A 83 -6.20 -9.59 -17.90
N THR A 84 -5.38 -10.11 -18.82
CA THR A 84 -4.07 -10.72 -18.48
C THR A 84 -3.22 -9.80 -17.59
N PHE A 85 -3.12 -8.52 -17.95
CA PHE A 85 -2.40 -7.52 -17.14
C PHE A 85 -2.94 -7.44 -15.70
N GLY A 86 -4.25 -7.19 -15.56
CA GLY A 86 -4.92 -7.13 -14.25
C GLY A 86 -4.84 -8.41 -13.43
N LEU A 87 -4.89 -9.59 -14.06
CA LEU A 87 -4.72 -10.86 -13.39
C LEU A 87 -3.31 -10.97 -12.80
N ARG A 88 -2.26 -10.68 -13.59
CA ARG A 88 -0.87 -10.67 -13.08
C ARG A 88 -0.66 -9.61 -12.00
N LEU A 89 -1.21 -8.42 -12.21
CA LEU A 89 -1.16 -7.31 -11.25
C LEU A 89 -1.70 -7.72 -9.87
N ARG A 90 -2.76 -8.55 -9.82
CA ARG A 90 -3.39 -9.01 -8.58
C ARG A 90 -2.80 -10.32 -8.04
N MET A 91 -2.43 -11.26 -8.90
CA MET A 91 -2.02 -12.61 -8.48
C MET A 91 -0.53 -12.68 -8.13
N GLU A 92 0.30 -11.88 -8.77
CA GLU A 92 1.75 -11.91 -8.59
C GLU A 92 2.23 -10.84 -7.60
N HIS A 93 1.35 -9.89 -7.23
CA HIS A 93 1.73 -8.76 -6.40
C HIS A 93 0.65 -8.42 -5.36
N ASP A 94 1.11 -8.24 -4.12
CA ASP A 94 0.34 -7.60 -3.06
C ASP A 94 0.55 -6.09 -3.11
N TRP A 95 -0.51 -5.34 -2.78
CA TRP A 95 -0.52 -3.89 -2.84
C TRP A 95 -0.96 -3.32 -1.50
N ALA A 96 -0.16 -2.40 -0.94
CA ALA A 96 -0.45 -1.81 0.35
C ALA A 96 -0.20 -0.30 0.36
N TRP A 97 -1.07 0.42 1.07
CA TRP A 97 -0.89 1.81 1.45
C TRP A 97 -0.30 1.89 2.86
N ARG A 98 0.89 2.47 2.98
CA ARG A 98 1.60 2.63 4.27
C ARG A 98 1.49 4.05 4.84
N GLY A 99 0.46 4.80 4.42
CA GLY A 99 0.18 6.17 4.90
C GLY A 99 0.98 7.26 4.19
N THR A 100 2.12 6.94 3.57
CA THR A 100 2.95 7.89 2.79
C THR A 100 3.40 7.35 1.43
N GLU A 101 3.33 6.03 1.25
CA GLU A 101 3.80 5.34 0.05
C GLU A 101 2.88 4.17 -0.29
N ILE A 102 2.81 3.87 -1.59
CA ILE A 102 2.21 2.65 -2.11
C ILE A 102 3.33 1.62 -2.23
N VAL A 103 3.13 0.43 -1.67
CA VAL A 103 4.08 -0.68 -1.72
C VAL A 103 3.51 -1.77 -2.60
N LYS A 104 4.30 -2.18 -3.60
CA LYS A 104 4.09 -3.37 -4.43
C LYS A 104 5.02 -4.45 -3.91
N THR A 105 4.48 -5.58 -3.49
CA THR A 105 5.27 -6.72 -2.99
C THR A 105 5.05 -7.90 -3.91
N HIS A 106 6.11 -8.43 -4.51
CA HIS A 106 6.01 -9.65 -5.32
C HIS A 106 5.73 -10.85 -4.42
N VAL A 107 4.64 -11.58 -4.67
CA VAL A 107 4.10 -12.61 -3.76
C VAL A 107 5.09 -13.75 -3.51
N GLU A 108 5.81 -14.20 -4.54
CA GLU A 108 6.72 -15.34 -4.41
C GLU A 108 8.05 -14.96 -3.76
N SER A 109 8.61 -13.80 -4.10
CA SER A 109 9.96 -13.41 -3.66
C SER A 109 9.98 -12.45 -2.47
N GLY A 110 8.85 -11.84 -2.13
CA GLY A 110 8.76 -10.79 -1.12
C GLY A 110 9.49 -9.49 -1.49
N GLU A 111 9.88 -9.33 -2.75
CA GLU A 111 10.57 -8.12 -3.22
C GLU A 111 9.61 -6.94 -3.22
N GLU A 112 10.02 -5.83 -2.60
CA GLU A 112 9.21 -4.62 -2.48
C GLU A 112 9.68 -3.52 -3.45
N THR A 113 8.73 -2.94 -4.17
CA THR A 113 8.89 -1.65 -4.85
C THR A 113 8.02 -0.61 -4.15
N ARG A 114 8.63 0.50 -3.75
CA ARG A 114 7.96 1.59 -3.03
C ARG A 114 7.72 2.77 -3.95
N PHE A 115 6.50 3.28 -3.98
CA PHE A 115 6.09 4.43 -4.77
C PHE A 115 5.74 5.59 -3.84
N VAL A 116 6.49 6.69 -3.95
CA VAL A 116 6.36 7.85 -3.08
C VAL A 116 5.68 8.98 -3.85
N PHE A 117 4.85 9.75 -3.14
CA PHE A 117 4.16 10.92 -3.69
C PHE A 117 5.14 11.93 -4.30
N ARG A 118 4.83 12.45 -5.49
CA ARG A 118 5.70 13.39 -6.22
C ARG A 118 5.02 14.65 -6.73
N ASP A 119 3.73 14.60 -7.09
CA ASP A 119 2.78 15.71 -7.33
C ASP A 119 1.56 15.19 -8.12
#